data_AF-A0A843I3C9-F1
#
_entry.id   AF-A0A843I3C9-F1
#
_cell.length_a   1.000
_cell.length_b   1.000
_cell.length_c   1.000
_cell.angle_alpha   90.00
_cell.angle_beta   90.00
_cell.angle_gamma   90.00
#
_symmetry.space_group_name_H-M   'P 1'
#
loop_
_entity.id
_entity.type
_entity.pdbx_description
1 polymer ?
#
loop_
_entity_poly.entity_id
_entity_poly.type
_entity_poly.pdbx_seq_one_letter_code
_entity_poly.pdbx_strand_id
1 'polypeptide(L)'
;MPTKPLNSRARGFSLEPGPQAEPFITTVEGALYKALDYAERMKVLEPESAQKVDEFVARIVKAIDEGGFTLVVEDPLGKSLIIPHRPGTINIEYLDGTSQP
;
A
#
# COMPACT_ATOMS: atom_id res chain seq x y z
N MET A 1 -33.24 -7.94 -3.60
CA MET A 1 -31.89 -8.43 -3.20
C MET A 1 -30.89 -7.34 -3.54
N PRO A 2 -30.26 -6.64 -2.59
CA PRO A 2 -29.23 -5.68 -2.95
C PRO A 2 -27.92 -6.43 -3.19
N THR A 3 -27.39 -6.27 -4.41
CA THR A 3 -26.12 -6.84 -4.87
C THR A 3 -24.97 -6.13 -4.14
N LYS A 4 -24.29 -6.88 -3.28
CA LYS A 4 -23.05 -6.47 -2.63
C LYS A 4 -21.96 -6.34 -3.70
N PRO A 5 -21.34 -5.17 -3.95
CA PRO A 5 -20.14 -5.14 -4.78
C PRO A 5 -19.04 -5.89 -4.03
N LEU A 6 -18.64 -7.01 -4.62
CA LEU A 6 -17.59 -7.90 -4.15
C LEU A 6 -16.24 -7.17 -4.28
N ASN A 7 -15.82 -6.45 -3.24
CA ASN A 7 -14.48 -5.88 -3.17
C ASN A 7 -13.47 -6.97 -2.75
N SER A 8 -13.26 -7.97 -3.62
CA SER A 8 -12.40 -9.13 -3.34
C SER A 8 -10.95 -8.95 -3.79
N ARG A 9 -10.44 -7.71 -3.92
CA ARG A 9 -9.03 -7.45 -4.25
C ARG A 9 -8.07 -7.46 -3.05
N ALA A 10 -8.57 -7.66 -1.83
CA ALA A 10 -7.78 -7.60 -0.59
C ALA A 10 -6.86 -8.83 -0.32
N ARG A 11 -6.46 -9.60 -1.33
CA ARG A 11 -5.41 -10.63 -1.15
C ARG A 11 -4.03 -10.00 -1.29
N GLY A 12 -3.71 -9.07 -0.40
CA GLY A 12 -2.46 -8.33 -0.34
C GLY A 12 -2.00 -8.13 1.09
N PHE A 13 -0.94 -7.34 1.25
CA PHE A 13 -0.47 -6.87 2.56
C PHE A 13 -0.81 -5.40 2.70
N SER A 14 -1.15 -4.96 3.92
CA SER A 14 -1.36 -3.55 4.25
C SER A 14 -0.17 -3.04 5.04
N LEU A 15 0.24 -1.80 4.75
CA LEU A 15 1.22 -1.07 5.54
C LEU A 15 0.60 0.26 5.93
N GLU A 16 0.36 0.43 7.22
CA GLU A 16 -0.21 1.66 7.77
C GLU A 16 0.91 2.49 8.40
N PRO A 17 1.10 3.74 7.96
CA PRO A 17 2.03 4.64 8.63
C PRO A 17 1.57 4.85 10.07
N GLY A 18 2.52 4.78 11.01
CA GLY A 18 2.25 5.15 12.41
C GLY A 18 1.93 6.65 12.56
N PRO A 19 1.40 7.08 13.71
CA PRO A 19 0.99 8.46 13.95
C PRO A 19 2.13 9.49 13.88
N GLN A 20 3.39 9.04 13.87
CA GLN A 20 4.59 9.87 13.74
C GLN A 20 5.24 9.76 12.35
N ALA A 21 4.59 9.10 11.39
CA ALA A 21 5.12 9.00 10.04
C ALA A 21 5.11 10.37 9.36
N GLU A 22 6.27 10.81 8.89
CA GLU A 22 6.40 12.04 8.13
C GLU A 22 5.93 11.83 6.68
N PRO A 23 5.29 12.84 6.06
CA PRO A 23 4.98 12.79 4.64
C PRO A 23 6.27 12.77 3.82
N PHE A 24 6.27 12.03 2.71
CA PHE A 24 7.42 11.94 1.81
C PHE A 24 7.00 11.96 0.34
N ILE A 25 7.91 12.44 -0.52
CA ILE A 25 7.78 12.38 -1.97
C ILE A 25 8.76 11.33 -2.47
N THR A 26 8.28 10.35 -3.23
CA THR A 26 9.12 9.26 -3.75
C THR A 26 8.49 8.63 -5.00
N THR A 27 9.19 7.68 -5.61
CA THR A 27 8.67 6.83 -6.68
C THR A 27 7.92 5.63 -6.10
N VAL A 28 7.11 4.94 -6.92
CA VAL A 28 6.46 3.69 -6.49
C VAL A 28 7.50 2.67 -5.99
N GLU A 29 8.61 2.52 -6.70
CA GLU A 29 9.73 1.67 -6.30
C GLU A 29 10.35 2.11 -4.96
N GLY A 30 10.58 3.41 -4.77
CA GLY A 30 11.09 3.94 -3.50
C GLY A 30 10.15 3.69 -2.32
N ALA A 31 8.83 3.69 -2.54
CA ALA A 31 7.86 3.30 -1.53
C ALA A 31 7.95 1.80 -1.18
N LEU A 32 8.23 0.92 -2.17
CA LEU A 32 8.45 -0.51 -1.92
C LEU A 32 9.73 -0.76 -1.11
N TYR A 33 10.83 -0.06 -1.40
CA TYR A 33 12.04 -0.16 -0.58
C TYR A 33 11.83 0.32 0.86
N LYS A 34 11.09 1.43 1.05
CA LYS A 34 10.70 1.85 2.41
C LYS A 34 9.89 0.77 3.14
N ALA A 35 9.01 0.06 2.42
CA ALA A 35 8.26 -1.05 3.00
C ALA A 35 9.17 -2.20 3.44
N LEU A 36 10.24 -2.51 2.69
CA LEU A 36 11.27 -3.47 3.11
C LEU A 36 11.98 -3.00 4.39
N ASP A 37 12.39 -1.74 4.46
CA ASP A 37 13.05 -1.17 5.64
C ASP A 37 12.16 -1.30 6.90
N TYR A 38 10.85 -1.08 6.77
CA TYR A 38 9.90 -1.24 7.86
C TYR A 38 9.73 -2.70 8.28
N ALA A 39 9.67 -3.61 7.30
CA ALA A 39 9.55 -5.04 7.54
C ALA A 39 10.76 -5.61 8.30
N GLU A 40 11.98 -5.21 7.91
CA GLU A 40 13.20 -5.61 8.61
C GLU A 40 13.21 -5.14 10.07
N ARG A 41 12.79 -3.90 10.33
CA ARG A 41 12.66 -3.36 11.70
C ARG A 41 11.64 -4.14 12.51
N MET A 42 10.50 -4.49 11.90
CA MET A 42 9.46 -5.29 12.56
C MET A 42 9.97 -6.68 12.94
N LYS A 43 10.78 -7.33 12.09
CA LYS A 43 11.38 -8.65 12.38
C LYS A 43 12.26 -8.65 13.64
N VAL A 44 12.94 -7.53 13.90
CA VAL A 44 13.77 -7.35 15.11
C VAL A 44 12.91 -7.15 16.36
N LEU A 45 11.79 -6.44 16.23
CA LEU A 45 10.90 -6.10 17.35
C LEU A 45 9.94 -7.24 17.72
N GLU A 46 9.51 -8.04 16.75
CA GLU A 46 8.52 -9.12 16.89
C GLU A 46 8.99 -10.41 16.22
N PRO A 47 9.88 -11.19 16.87
CA PRO A 47 10.43 -12.42 16.30
C PRO A 47 9.36 -13.48 15.96
N GLU A 48 8.23 -13.50 16.67
CA GLU A 48 7.08 -14.38 16.41
C GLU A 48 6.40 -14.09 15.06
N SER A 49 6.55 -12.88 14.54
CA SER A 49 6.02 -12.43 13.26
C SER A 49 6.98 -12.72 12.09
N ALA A 50 8.18 -13.27 12.36
CA ALA A 50 9.25 -13.42 11.38
C ALA A 50 8.83 -14.13 10.08
N GLN A 51 8.05 -15.22 10.17
CA GLN A 51 7.60 -15.95 8.97
C GLN A 51 6.69 -15.09 8.08
N LYS A 52 5.76 -14.34 8.67
CA LYS A 52 4.86 -13.44 7.92
C LYS A 52 5.64 -12.29 7.29
N VAL A 53 6.63 -11.78 8.00
CA VAL A 53 7.55 -10.75 7.49
C VAL A 53 8.35 -11.28 6.30
N ASP A 54 8.87 -12.50 6.37
CA ASP A 54 9.62 -13.11 5.27
C ASP A 54 8.74 -13.33 4.03
N GLU A 55 7.49 -13.76 4.22
CA GLU A 55 6.51 -13.84 3.13
C GLU A 55 6.18 -12.46 2.53
N PHE A 56 6.09 -11.42 3.35
CA PHE A 56 5.89 -10.05 2.90
C PHE A 56 7.08 -9.55 2.06
N VAL A 57 8.29 -9.67 2.60
CA VAL A 57 9.54 -9.29 1.94
C VAL A 57 9.68 -9.98 0.60
N ALA A 58 9.45 -11.29 0.53
CA ALA A 58 9.52 -12.05 -0.71
C ALA A 58 8.55 -11.52 -1.79
N ARG A 59 7.34 -11.08 -1.39
CA ARG A 59 6.38 -10.50 -2.35
C ARG A 59 6.78 -9.10 -2.81
N ILE A 60 7.36 -8.29 -1.94
CA ILE A 60 7.84 -6.95 -2.31
C ILE A 60 9.03 -7.07 -3.26
N VAL A 61 10.00 -7.94 -2.97
CA VAL A 61 11.13 -8.21 -3.88
C VAL A 61 10.63 -8.68 -5.24
N LYS A 62 9.70 -9.64 -5.27
CA LYS A 62 9.08 -10.08 -6.52
C LYS A 62 8.39 -8.95 -7.27
N ALA A 63 7.68 -8.06 -6.57
CA ALA A 63 7.01 -6.91 -7.18
C ALA A 63 7.99 -5.88 -7.77
N ILE A 64 9.17 -5.71 -7.15
CA ILE A 64 10.26 -4.87 -7.67
C ILE A 64 10.86 -5.51 -8.93
N ASP A 65 11.18 -6.80 -8.86
CA ASP A 65 11.89 -7.50 -9.95
C ASP A 65 11.02 -7.77 -11.17
N GLU A 66 9.79 -8.24 -10.96
CA GLU A 66 8.90 -8.72 -12.04
C GLU A 66 7.79 -7.70 -12.39
N GLY A 67 7.50 -6.74 -11.51
CA GLY A 67 6.36 -5.85 -11.66
C GLY A 67 5.01 -6.57 -11.52
N GLY A 68 3.99 -6.10 -12.26
CA GLY A 68 2.70 -6.81 -12.36
C GLY A 68 1.84 -6.82 -11.09
N PHE A 69 1.99 -5.80 -10.22
CA PHE A 69 1.20 -5.65 -9.00
C PHE A 69 0.22 -4.48 -9.07
N THR A 70 -0.65 -4.37 -8.08
CA THR A 70 -1.53 -3.22 -7.86
C THR A 70 -1.12 -2.55 -6.55
N LEU A 71 -0.75 -1.28 -6.61
CA LEU A 71 -0.58 -0.45 -5.42
C LEU A 71 -1.89 0.28 -5.15
N VAL A 72 -2.40 0.14 -3.92
CA VAL A 72 -3.54 0.91 -3.44
C VAL A 72 -3.02 1.88 -2.40
N VAL A 73 -3.30 3.17 -2.57
CA VAL A 73 -2.98 4.22 -1.59
C VAL A 73 -4.30 4.82 -1.13
N GLU A 74 -4.64 4.58 0.13
CA GLU A 74 -5.80 5.17 0.79
C GLU A 74 -5.33 6.36 1.63
N ASP A 75 -5.84 7.55 1.32
CA ASP A 75 -5.53 8.77 2.06
C ASP A 75 -6.84 9.50 2.42
N PRO A 76 -7.28 9.41 3.69
CA PRO A 76 -8.50 10.06 4.16
C PRO A 76 -8.50 11.58 3.99
N LEU A 77 -7.32 12.21 3.91
CA LEU A 77 -7.19 13.66 3.76
C LEU A 77 -7.09 14.09 2.30
N GLY A 78 -6.96 13.14 1.36
CA GLY A 78 -6.85 13.42 -0.07
C GLY A 78 -5.61 14.24 -0.47
N LYS A 79 -4.51 14.12 0.28
CA LYS A 79 -3.26 14.87 0.06
C LYS A 79 -2.24 14.09 -0.77
N SER A 80 -2.41 12.79 -0.87
CA SER A 80 -1.52 11.89 -1.61
C SER A 80 -1.75 11.99 -3.11
N LEU A 81 -0.66 11.86 -3.87
CA LEU A 81 -0.66 11.95 -5.32
C LEU A 81 0.28 10.90 -5.90
N ILE A 82 -0.18 10.17 -6.92
CA ILE A 82 0.66 9.30 -7.75
C ILE A 82 0.67 9.87 -9.16
N ILE A 83 1.86 10.16 -9.68
CA ILE A 83 2.04 10.65 -11.04
C ILE A 83 2.38 9.47 -11.94
N PRO A 84 1.51 9.06 -12.87
CA PRO A 84 1.78 7.93 -13.73
C PRO A 84 2.77 8.32 -14.83
N HIS A 85 3.70 7.43 -15.15
CA HIS A 85 4.56 7.60 -16.32
C HIS A 85 3.78 7.40 -17.64
N ARG A 86 2.73 6.56 -17.63
CA ARG A 86 1.88 6.28 -18.80
C ARG A 86 0.41 6.58 -18.47
N PRO A 87 -0.35 7.28 -19.33
CA PRO A 87 -1.78 7.47 -19.12
C PRO A 87 -2.54 6.15 -18.98
N GLY A 88 -3.60 6.13 -18.17
CA GLY A 88 -4.50 4.97 -18.02
C GLY A 88 -4.02 3.88 -17.05
N THR A 89 -2.90 4.07 -16.33
CA THR A 89 -2.39 3.09 -15.35
C THR A 89 -2.86 3.35 -13.91
N ILE A 90 -3.64 4.40 -13.68
CA ILE A 90 -4.15 4.78 -12.35
C ILE A 90 -5.66 4.96 -12.43
N ASN A 91 -6.35 4.37 -11.46
CA ASN A 91 -7.75 4.65 -11.17
C ASN A 91 -7.81 5.42 -9.85
N ILE A 92 -8.55 6.52 -9.82
CA ILE A 92 -8.78 7.33 -8.63
C ILE A 92 -10.26 7.20 -8.28
N GLU A 93 -10.53 6.76 -7.06
CA GLU A 93 -11.88 6.65 -6.50
C GLU A 93 -11.97 7.55 -5.28
N TYR A 94 -12.95 8.47 -5.28
CA TYR A 94 -13.24 9.30 -4.12
C TYR A 94 -14.29 8.57 -3.28
N LEU A 95 -13.92 8.24 -2.04
CA LEU A 95 -14.82 7.60 -1.10
C LEU A 95 -15.64 8.69 -0.40
N ASP A 96 -16.87 8.90 -0.85
CA ASP A 96 -17.79 9.88 -0.23
C ASP A 96 -18.06 9.49 1.23
N GLY A 97 -17.47 10.27 2.13
CA GLY A 97 -17.51 10.01 3.57
C GLY A 97 -17.98 11.21 4.39
N THR A 98 -18.99 11.97 3.95
CA THR A 98 -20.01 12.65 4.80
C THR A 98 -20.95 13.52 3.97
N SER A 99 -22.24 13.49 4.33
CA SER A 99 -23.31 14.32 3.82
C SER A 99 -22.94 15.81 3.77
N GLN A 100 -23.29 16.47 2.68
CA GLN A 100 -23.47 17.92 2.65
C GLN A 100 -24.53 18.33 3.68
N PRO A 101 -24.30 19.35 4.54
CA PRO A 101 -25.38 20.18 5.02
C PRO A 101 -25.92 21.09 3.91
#